data_AF-A0AAV9Z526-F1
#
_entry.id   AF-A0AAV9Z526-F1
#
_cell.length_a   1.000
_cell.length_b   1.000
_cell.length_c   1.000
_cell.angle_alpha   90.00
_cell.angle_beta   90.00
_cell.angle_gamma   90.00
#
_symmetry.space_group_name_H-M   'P 1'
#
loop_
_entity.id
_entity.type
_entity.pdbx_description
1 polymer ?
#
loop_
_entity_poly.entity_id
_entity_poly.type
_entity_poly.pdbx_seq_one_letter_code
_entity_poly.pdbx_strand_id
1 'polypeptide(L)'
;MKRHKLDLPVELEREIFELAASTDVGTALRLAVVAHRVQSWVEPIIYSKVVVVKAPEVDRQMQYSRSILRGRASKNQSARKTVNEPQIHRFIRTIPLRPASFFARYVKSLQVGNLTEPELVTVLSTCTGISELGWWSSKITPSVEEVLHTLKLCRLSVDDTFAFEQIHTTSMFATITHLDLSFRNTFYRPDPPPLKHFTALTHLSVVHGSLLPPTTWCDDILKLCPRLKILLRVSDTLFFEEVSGYYRRHSDLRVVVMQPPIGAWTAPWVHDAWPLAEKIVRERKELAAGASLNFLSTHCLTLICSS
;
A
#
# COMPACT_ATOMS: atom_id res chain seq x y z
N MET A 1 49.71 14.71 15.66
CA MET A 1 49.22 13.59 14.82
C MET A 1 48.43 14.18 13.65
N LYS A 2 48.87 13.97 12.40
CA LYS A 2 48.09 14.34 11.22
C LYS A 2 46.94 13.32 11.09
N ARG A 3 45.68 13.77 11.17
CA ARG A 3 44.55 12.89 10.85
C ARG A 3 44.59 12.64 9.34
N HIS A 4 44.84 11.40 8.94
CA HIS A 4 44.61 11.00 7.57
C HIS A 4 43.13 11.17 7.28
N LYS A 5 42.82 12.07 6.34
CA LYS A 5 41.47 12.24 5.84
C LYS A 5 41.15 11.01 5.00
N LEU A 6 40.18 10.21 5.45
CA LEU A 6 39.62 9.15 4.62
C LEU A 6 38.76 9.84 3.56
N ASP A 7 39.31 10.01 2.36
CA ASP A 7 38.53 10.46 1.21
C ASP A 7 37.87 9.22 0.59
N LEU A 8 36.56 9.07 0.81
CA LEU A 8 35.80 7.96 0.26
C LEU A 8 35.45 8.26 -1.23
N PRO A 9 35.55 7.28 -2.15
CA PRO A 9 35.04 7.44 -3.51
C PRO A 9 33.57 7.89 -3.52
N VAL A 10 33.21 8.79 -4.45
CA VAL A 10 31.89 9.43 -4.50
C VAL A 10 30.75 8.42 -4.71
N GLU A 11 31.03 7.31 -5.39
CA GLU A 11 30.10 6.21 -5.62
C GLU A 11 29.74 5.50 -4.31
N LEU A 12 30.74 5.23 -3.47
CA LEU A 12 30.54 4.61 -2.16
C LEU A 12 29.84 5.57 -1.19
N GLU A 13 30.19 6.86 -1.23
CA GLU A 13 29.47 7.87 -0.45
C GLU A 13 27.98 7.85 -0.82
N ARG A 14 27.67 7.88 -2.12
CA ARG A 14 26.30 7.84 -2.63
C ARG A 14 25.56 6.60 -2.18
N GLU A 15 26.15 5.41 -2.34
CA GLU A 15 25.54 4.14 -1.94
C GLU A 15 25.22 4.13 -0.44
N ILE A 16 26.13 4.62 0.41
CA ILE A 16 25.90 4.73 1.85
C ILE A 16 24.70 5.65 2.16
N PHE A 17 24.63 6.83 1.53
CA PHE A 17 23.52 7.76 1.76
C PHE A 17 22.19 7.25 1.21
N GLU A 18 22.17 6.62 0.03
CA GLU A 18 20.95 6.04 -0.56
C GLU A 18 20.45 4.84 0.27
N LEU A 19 21.35 3.98 0.76
CA LEU A 19 21.00 2.87 1.65
C LEU A 19 20.46 3.37 3.00
N ALA A 20 21.12 4.36 3.60
CA ALA A 20 20.65 4.97 4.84
C ALA A 20 19.27 5.64 4.66
N ALA A 21 19.08 6.35 3.55
CA ALA A 21 17.82 7.04 3.24
C ALA A 21 16.67 6.06 2.93
N SER A 22 16.94 4.95 2.24
CA SER A 22 15.92 3.95 1.90
C SER A 22 15.49 3.10 3.10
N THR A 23 16.36 2.96 4.11
CA THR A 23 16.07 2.20 5.33
C THR A 23 15.19 2.99 6.31
N ASP A 24 15.40 4.31 6.43
CA ASP A 24 14.62 5.17 7.32
C ASP A 24 14.34 6.53 6.68
N VAL A 25 13.06 6.81 6.42
CA VAL A 25 12.58 8.09 5.86
C VAL A 25 12.95 9.26 6.79
N GLY A 26 12.96 9.06 8.11
CA GLY A 26 13.37 10.09 9.06
C GLY A 26 14.83 10.48 8.89
N THR A 27 15.69 9.51 8.62
CA THR A 27 17.11 9.69 8.28
C THR A 27 17.26 10.35 6.92
N ALA A 28 16.51 9.92 5.90
CA ALA A 28 16.52 10.55 4.57
C ALA A 28 16.28 12.07 4.65
N LEU A 29 15.27 12.50 5.42
CA LEU A 29 14.94 13.92 5.60
C LEU A 29 16.08 14.71 6.27
N ARG A 30 16.81 14.12 7.20
CA ARG A 30 17.98 14.76 7.84
C ARG A 30 19.16 14.81 6.89
N LEU A 31 19.38 13.75 6.11
CA LEU A 31 20.44 13.68 5.10
C LEU A 31 20.25 14.73 4.00
N ALA A 32 19.00 15.02 3.64
CA ALA A 32 18.67 16.01 2.61
C ALA A 32 19.16 17.43 2.93
N VAL A 33 19.42 17.75 4.20
CA VAL A 33 19.90 19.09 4.62
C VAL A 33 21.42 19.13 4.89
N VAL A 34 22.13 18.01 4.75
CA VAL A 34 23.57 17.93 5.06
C VAL A 34 24.42 18.65 4.00
N ALA A 35 24.16 18.38 2.73
CA ALA A 35 24.87 18.99 1.60
C ALA A 35 24.04 18.88 0.32
N HIS A 36 24.18 19.83 -0.61
CA HIS A 36 23.42 19.84 -1.87
C HIS A 36 23.59 18.56 -2.70
N ARG A 37 24.80 17.98 -2.72
CA ARG A 37 25.06 16.71 -3.42
C ARG A 37 24.35 15.53 -2.77
N VAL A 38 24.31 15.49 -1.42
CA VAL A 38 23.57 14.44 -0.70
C VAL A 38 22.07 14.62 -0.92
N GLN A 39 21.58 15.86 -0.90
CA GLN A 39 20.20 16.20 -1.21
C GLN A 39 19.75 15.62 -2.55
N SER A 40 20.54 15.80 -3.62
CA SER A 40 20.17 15.26 -4.94
C SER A 40 20.18 13.74 -5.04
N TRP A 41 20.89 13.05 -4.14
CA TRP A 41 20.85 11.58 -4.03
C TRP A 41 19.64 11.08 -3.24
N VAL A 42 19.26 11.77 -2.16
CA VAL A 42 18.19 11.30 -1.25
C VAL A 42 16.80 11.82 -1.63
N GLU A 43 16.67 12.96 -2.32
CA GLU A 43 15.37 13.49 -2.76
C GLU A 43 14.56 12.48 -3.58
N PRO A 44 15.11 11.77 -4.58
CA PRO A 44 14.37 10.74 -5.31
C PRO A 44 13.78 9.67 -4.38
N ILE A 45 14.47 9.32 -3.30
CA ILE A 45 14.03 8.32 -2.32
C ILE A 45 12.89 8.90 -1.47
N ILE A 46 13.06 10.12 -0.96
CA ILE A 46 12.06 10.83 -0.14
C ILE A 46 10.73 10.99 -0.90
N TYR A 47 10.80 11.35 -2.18
CA TYR A 47 9.62 11.61 -3.01
C TYR A 47 9.09 10.39 -3.76
N SER A 48 9.79 9.25 -3.73
CA SER A 48 9.35 8.02 -4.42
C SER A 48 7.93 7.59 -4.02
N LYS A 49 7.63 7.71 -2.73
CA LYS A 49 6.34 7.38 -2.11
C LYS A 49 5.83 8.56 -1.30
N VAL A 50 4.72 9.13 -1.74
CA VAL A 50 4.08 10.28 -1.10
C VAL A 50 2.73 9.87 -0.52
N VAL A 51 2.47 10.28 0.72
CA VAL A 51 1.17 10.07 1.40
C VAL A 51 0.56 11.43 1.71
N VAL A 52 -0.62 11.69 1.14
CA VAL A 52 -1.38 12.93 1.25
C VAL A 52 -2.78 12.59 1.79
N VAL A 53 -2.86 12.33 3.09
CA VAL A 53 -4.10 11.87 3.74
C VAL A 53 -4.50 12.82 4.84
N LYS A 54 -5.65 13.48 4.72
CA LYS A 54 -6.24 14.27 5.82
C LYS A 54 -6.75 13.33 6.91
N ALA A 55 -6.49 13.68 8.17
CA ALA A 55 -7.06 12.94 9.29
C ALA A 55 -8.59 13.01 9.16
N PRO A 56 -9.30 11.86 9.13
CA PRO A 56 -10.75 11.89 9.03
C PRO A 56 -11.30 12.59 10.27
N GLU A 57 -12.31 13.44 10.08
CA GLU A 57 -12.89 14.24 11.15
C GLU A 57 -13.46 13.35 12.28
N VAL A 58 -13.94 12.17 11.91
CA VAL A 58 -14.50 11.14 12.80
C VAL A 58 -13.43 10.46 13.67
N ASP A 59 -12.18 10.33 13.23
CA ASP A 59 -11.11 9.74 14.06
C ASP A 59 -10.76 10.64 15.24
N ARG A 60 -10.92 11.96 15.12
CA ARG A 60 -10.79 12.85 16.29
C ARG A 60 -11.85 12.52 17.33
N GLN A 61 -13.07 12.20 16.91
CA GLN A 61 -14.19 11.89 17.78
C GLN A 61 -14.07 10.48 18.39
N MET A 62 -13.60 9.48 17.63
CA MET A 62 -13.36 8.13 18.16
C MET A 62 -12.12 8.06 19.07
N GLN A 63 -11.04 8.79 18.76
CA GLN A 63 -9.90 8.92 19.68
C GLN A 63 -10.32 9.60 20.99
N TYR A 64 -11.24 10.58 20.91
CA TYR A 64 -11.84 11.21 22.08
C TYR A 64 -12.66 10.19 22.91
N SER A 65 -13.53 9.39 22.29
CA SER A 65 -14.31 8.36 22.98
C SER A 65 -13.44 7.26 23.61
N ARG A 66 -12.37 6.80 22.92
CA ARG A 66 -11.42 5.83 23.48
C ARG A 66 -10.61 6.40 24.65
N SER A 67 -10.34 7.71 24.65
CA SER A 67 -9.69 8.37 25.78
C SER A 67 -10.60 8.48 27.00
N ILE A 68 -11.91 8.68 26.80
CA ILE A 68 -12.93 8.69 27.85
C ILE A 68 -13.13 7.29 28.45
N LEU A 69 -13.26 6.26 27.60
CA LEU A 69 -13.46 4.88 28.06
C LEU A 69 -12.25 4.30 28.80
N ARG A 70 -11.04 4.84 28.59
CA ARG A 70 -9.83 4.35 29.26
C ARG A 70 -9.64 4.88 30.68
N GLY A 71 -10.51 5.75 31.20
CA GLY A 71 -10.69 6.00 32.65
C GLY A 71 -9.42 6.31 33.47
N ARG A 72 -8.30 6.67 32.86
CA ARG A 72 -7.03 6.93 33.56
C ARG A 72 -6.77 8.43 33.57
N ALA A 73 -7.02 9.01 34.74
CA ALA A 73 -6.53 10.31 35.16
C ALA A 73 -4.99 10.36 35.14
N SER A 74 -4.39 10.45 33.96
CA SER A 74 -2.97 10.78 33.83
C SER A 74 -2.83 12.30 33.93
N LYS A 75 -2.59 12.79 35.14
CA LYS A 75 -2.32 14.21 35.46
C LYS A 75 -1.00 14.74 34.87
N ASN A 76 -0.29 13.98 34.03
CA ASN A 76 0.97 14.37 33.39
C ASN A 76 0.81 14.73 31.90
N GLN A 77 -0.29 15.40 31.53
CA GLN A 77 -0.60 15.73 30.12
C GLN A 77 -0.15 17.14 29.69
N SER A 78 0.53 17.89 30.57
CA SER A 78 1.01 19.26 30.33
C SER A 78 2.26 19.37 29.44
N ALA A 79 2.73 18.27 28.85
CA ALA A 79 3.84 18.28 27.89
C ALA A 79 3.52 17.50 26.60
N ARG A 80 2.24 17.42 26.18
CA ARG A 80 1.89 16.97 24.83
C ARG A 80 2.22 18.06 23.81
N LYS A 81 3.53 18.17 23.58
CA LYS A 81 4.21 18.44 22.32
C LYS A 81 3.23 18.66 21.18
N THR A 82 3.12 19.93 20.78
CA THR A 82 2.64 20.44 19.48
C THR A 82 2.07 19.34 18.60
N VAL A 83 0.74 19.28 18.51
CA VAL A 83 0.02 18.50 17.51
C VAL A 83 0.74 18.72 16.18
N ASN A 84 1.42 17.67 15.70
CA ASN A 84 2.18 17.71 14.46
C ASN A 84 1.29 18.34 13.40
N GLU A 85 1.72 19.47 12.83
CA GLU A 85 1.05 20.06 11.69
C GLU A 85 0.76 18.94 10.67
N PRO A 86 -0.50 18.76 10.22
CA PRO A 86 -0.87 17.62 9.42
C PRO A 86 0.04 17.56 8.17
N GLN A 87 0.72 16.43 7.96
CA GLN A 87 1.70 16.25 6.88
C GLN A 87 1.16 16.66 5.49
N ILE A 88 -0.17 16.58 5.29
CA ILE A 88 -0.89 17.08 4.12
C ILE A 88 -0.52 18.52 3.76
N HIS A 89 -0.51 19.43 4.75
CA HIS A 89 -0.25 20.84 4.48
C HIS A 89 1.17 21.05 3.98
N ARG A 90 2.13 20.21 4.39
CA ARG A 90 3.51 20.33 3.93
C ARG A 90 3.67 19.94 2.47
N PHE A 91 3.05 18.83 2.04
CA PHE A 91 3.14 18.41 0.64
C PHE A 91 2.44 19.40 -0.30
N ILE A 92 1.19 19.79 -0.01
CA ILE A 92 0.45 20.74 -0.85
C ILE A 92 1.16 22.10 -0.92
N ARG A 93 1.74 22.59 0.20
CA ARG A 93 2.56 23.82 0.20
C ARG A 93 3.86 23.69 -0.60
N THR A 94 4.36 22.46 -0.82
CA THR A 94 5.59 22.22 -1.59
C THR A 94 5.34 22.22 -3.10
N ILE A 95 4.11 21.91 -3.54
CA ILE A 95 3.73 21.91 -4.97
C ILE A 95 4.14 23.23 -5.68
N PRO A 96 3.81 24.43 -5.18
CA PRO A 96 4.22 25.68 -5.84
C PRO A 96 5.73 25.97 -5.73
N LEU A 97 6.47 25.28 -4.86
CA LEU A 97 7.89 25.51 -4.61
C LEU A 97 8.81 24.67 -5.52
N ARG A 98 8.25 23.72 -6.28
CA ARG A 98 8.99 22.82 -7.17
C ARG A 98 8.29 22.76 -8.53
N PRO A 99 9.04 22.63 -9.64
CA PRO A 99 8.41 22.49 -10.95
C PRO A 99 7.64 21.17 -11.05
N ALA A 100 6.53 21.13 -11.79
CA ALA A 100 5.73 19.91 -11.97
C ALA A 100 6.57 18.71 -12.51
N SER A 101 7.57 18.99 -13.34
CA SER A 101 8.51 17.98 -13.86
C SER A 101 9.30 17.27 -12.75
N PHE A 102 9.55 17.92 -11.61
CA PHE A 102 10.17 17.29 -10.45
C PHE A 102 9.27 16.18 -9.89
N PHE A 103 7.99 16.47 -9.67
CA PHE A 103 7.04 15.50 -9.13
C PHE A 103 6.75 14.38 -10.13
N ALA A 104 6.56 14.71 -11.40
CA ALA A 104 6.41 13.71 -12.47
C ALA A 104 7.63 12.76 -12.53
N ARG A 105 8.84 13.28 -12.29
CA ARG A 105 10.05 12.46 -12.30
C ARG A 105 10.15 11.55 -11.08
N TYR A 106 9.89 12.05 -9.87
CA TYR A 106 10.23 11.33 -8.64
C TYR A 106 9.06 10.68 -7.93
N VAL A 107 7.84 11.19 -8.05
CA VAL A 107 6.65 10.59 -7.41
C VAL A 107 6.16 9.42 -8.26
N LYS A 108 6.35 8.19 -7.74
CA LYS A 108 5.92 6.94 -8.41
C LYS A 108 4.75 6.28 -7.71
N SER A 109 4.71 6.41 -6.39
CA SER A 109 3.66 5.87 -5.54
C SER A 109 2.99 7.03 -4.79
N LEU A 110 1.70 7.22 -5.01
CA LEU A 110 0.92 8.27 -4.35
C LEU A 110 -0.24 7.65 -3.58
N GLN A 111 -0.39 8.05 -2.32
CA GLN A 111 -1.56 7.72 -1.51
C GLN A 111 -2.32 8.99 -1.20
N VAL A 112 -3.61 9.01 -1.52
CA VAL A 112 -4.50 10.14 -1.26
C VAL A 112 -5.63 9.70 -0.35
N GLY A 113 -6.04 10.59 0.55
CA GLY A 113 -7.30 10.36 1.25
C GLY A 113 -7.85 11.54 2.01
N ASN A 114 -9.18 11.60 2.10
CA ASN A 114 -9.93 12.69 2.74
C ASN A 114 -9.59 14.08 2.16
N LEU A 115 -9.17 14.18 0.89
CA LEU A 115 -8.84 15.45 0.24
C LEU A 115 -10.09 16.09 -0.36
N THR A 116 -10.12 17.42 -0.43
CA THR A 116 -11.15 18.10 -1.23
C THR A 116 -10.88 17.87 -2.71
N GLU A 117 -11.91 17.98 -3.57
CA GLU A 117 -11.74 17.84 -5.01
C GLU A 117 -10.65 18.76 -5.59
N PRO A 118 -10.59 20.08 -5.26
CA PRO A 118 -9.53 20.95 -5.77
C PRO A 118 -8.12 20.51 -5.35
N GLU A 119 -7.96 20.02 -4.12
CA GLU A 119 -6.67 19.50 -3.64
C GLU A 119 -6.28 18.22 -4.37
N LEU A 120 -7.24 17.34 -4.59
CA LEU A 120 -7.04 16.06 -5.27
C LEU A 120 -6.65 16.27 -6.74
N VAL A 121 -7.38 17.14 -7.45
CA VAL A 121 -7.03 17.57 -8.81
C VAL A 121 -5.64 18.19 -8.83
N THR A 122 -5.32 19.10 -7.90
CA THR A 122 -3.99 19.74 -7.83
C THR A 122 -2.87 18.71 -7.66
N VAL A 123 -3.04 17.76 -6.73
CA VAL A 123 -2.03 16.74 -6.43
C VAL A 123 -1.85 15.79 -7.62
N LEU A 124 -2.94 15.27 -8.19
CA LEU A 124 -2.91 14.31 -9.29
C LEU A 124 -2.36 14.94 -10.58
N SER A 125 -2.79 16.16 -10.93
CA SER A 125 -2.30 16.88 -12.11
C SER A 125 -0.83 17.29 -12.00
N THR A 126 -0.31 17.44 -10.78
CA THR A 126 1.11 17.74 -10.55
C THR A 126 1.97 16.47 -10.66
N CYS A 127 1.47 15.34 -10.17
CA CYS A 127 2.22 14.09 -10.06
C CYS A 127 1.96 13.14 -11.24
N THR A 128 2.15 13.60 -12.48
CA THR A 128 1.76 12.83 -13.68
C THR A 128 2.57 11.54 -13.93
N GLY A 129 3.68 11.35 -13.21
CA GLY A 129 4.52 10.15 -13.33
C GLY A 129 4.17 9.01 -12.38
N ILE A 130 3.02 9.08 -11.70
CA ILE A 130 2.54 8.03 -10.81
C ILE A 130 2.21 6.78 -11.60
N SER A 131 2.69 5.64 -11.10
CA SER A 131 2.33 4.30 -11.56
C SER A 131 1.54 3.52 -10.51
N GLU A 132 1.62 3.91 -9.24
CA GLU A 132 0.92 3.28 -8.13
C GLU A 132 0.06 4.29 -7.38
N LEU A 133 -1.25 4.04 -7.32
CA LEU A 133 -2.20 4.92 -6.65
C LEU A 133 -2.92 4.18 -5.52
N GLY A 134 -2.81 4.72 -4.31
CA GLY A 134 -3.65 4.37 -3.17
C GLY A 134 -4.74 5.41 -2.95
N TRP A 135 -6.00 5.00 -2.88
CA TRP A 135 -7.14 5.88 -2.80
C TRP A 135 -8.05 5.54 -1.62
N TRP A 136 -8.29 6.52 -0.76
CA TRP A 136 -8.93 6.32 0.54
C TRP A 136 -9.93 7.42 0.83
N SER A 137 -11.20 7.07 1.06
CA SER A 137 -12.18 8.02 1.62
C SER A 137 -12.30 9.35 0.84
N SER A 138 -12.14 9.30 -0.48
CA SER A 138 -12.27 10.45 -1.38
C SER A 138 -13.30 10.12 -2.47
N LYS A 139 -14.15 11.09 -2.82
CA LYS A 139 -15.13 10.92 -3.90
C LYS A 139 -14.46 11.09 -5.26
N ILE A 140 -14.89 10.31 -6.24
CA ILE A 140 -14.48 10.47 -7.63
C ILE A 140 -15.51 11.39 -8.29
N THR A 141 -15.07 12.58 -8.66
CA THR A 141 -15.87 13.53 -9.45
C THR A 141 -15.42 13.49 -10.91
N PRO A 142 -16.21 13.99 -11.87
CA PRO A 142 -15.81 14.03 -13.27
C PRO A 142 -14.46 14.73 -13.51
N SER A 143 -14.17 15.81 -12.79
CA SER A 143 -12.89 16.53 -12.87
C SER A 143 -11.72 15.66 -12.44
N VAL A 144 -11.92 14.80 -11.43
CA VAL A 144 -10.86 13.91 -10.95
C VAL A 144 -10.70 12.71 -11.87
N GLU A 145 -11.81 12.16 -12.38
CA GLU A 145 -11.81 11.11 -13.40
C GLU A 145 -11.01 11.54 -14.64
N GLU A 146 -11.21 12.77 -15.13
CA GLU A 146 -10.45 13.33 -16.26
C GLU A 146 -8.94 13.27 -16.02
N VAL A 147 -8.49 13.66 -14.82
CA VAL A 147 -7.06 13.61 -14.47
C VAL A 147 -6.58 12.16 -14.36
N LEU A 148 -7.37 11.27 -13.76
CA LEU A 148 -7.02 9.85 -13.61
C LEU A 148 -6.75 9.17 -14.97
N HIS A 149 -7.45 9.57 -16.05
CA HIS A 149 -7.19 9.04 -17.40
C HIS A 149 -5.81 9.36 -17.96
N THR A 150 -5.22 10.45 -17.52
CA THR A 150 -3.89 10.85 -18.00
C THR A 150 -2.79 10.01 -17.36
N LEU A 151 -3.08 9.32 -16.25
CA LEU A 151 -2.11 8.55 -15.49
C LEU A 151 -1.93 7.15 -16.08
N LYS A 152 -0.69 6.68 -16.08
CA LYS A 152 -0.31 5.32 -16.54
C LYS A 152 -0.21 4.36 -15.36
N LEU A 153 -1.33 4.18 -14.67
CA LEU A 153 -1.37 3.35 -13.46
C LEU A 153 -1.17 1.87 -13.82
N CYS A 154 -0.31 1.19 -13.07
CA CYS A 154 -0.14 -0.26 -13.11
C CYS A 154 -0.56 -0.93 -11.79
N ARG A 155 -0.64 -0.16 -10.70
CA ARG A 155 -1.10 -0.61 -9.38
C ARG A 155 -2.15 0.33 -8.84
N LEU A 156 -3.26 -0.23 -8.38
CA LEU A 156 -4.36 0.49 -7.76
C LEU A 156 -4.69 -0.16 -6.41
N SER A 157 -4.78 0.66 -5.37
CA SER A 157 -5.15 0.25 -4.03
C SER A 157 -6.32 1.11 -3.57
N VAL A 158 -7.41 0.49 -3.14
CA VAL A 158 -8.66 1.19 -2.84
C VAL A 158 -9.34 0.62 -1.59
N ASP A 159 -10.10 1.46 -0.91
CA ASP A 159 -11.02 1.02 0.14
C ASP A 159 -12.47 0.85 -0.37
N ASP A 160 -13.36 0.49 0.56
CA ASP A 160 -14.79 0.35 0.33
C ASP A 160 -15.52 1.65 -0.05
N THR A 161 -14.84 2.81 0.04
CA THR A 161 -15.39 4.09 -0.40
C THR A 161 -15.14 4.37 -1.88
N PHE A 162 -14.31 3.56 -2.54
CA PHE A 162 -14.02 3.70 -3.97
C PHE A 162 -15.20 3.20 -4.80
N ALA A 163 -16.02 4.14 -5.26
CA ALA A 163 -17.21 3.85 -6.05
C ALA A 163 -16.84 3.50 -7.50
N PHE A 164 -16.49 2.24 -7.77
CA PHE A 164 -16.18 1.75 -9.12
C PHE A 164 -17.28 2.07 -10.14
N GLU A 165 -18.54 2.11 -9.71
CA GLU A 165 -19.70 2.43 -10.55
C GLU A 165 -19.73 3.87 -11.04
N GLN A 166 -19.02 4.78 -10.36
CA GLN A 166 -18.95 6.20 -10.74
C GLN A 166 -17.90 6.46 -11.82
N ILE A 167 -17.05 5.49 -12.14
CA ILE A 167 -16.04 5.62 -13.20
C ILE A 167 -16.68 5.16 -14.51
N HIS A 168 -16.98 6.11 -15.38
CA HIS A 168 -17.64 5.87 -16.67
C HIS A 168 -16.70 5.22 -17.70
N THR A 169 -15.42 5.24 -17.41
CA THR A 169 -14.32 5.09 -18.35
C THR A 169 -13.38 3.97 -17.90
N THR A 170 -13.52 2.84 -18.57
CA THR A 170 -12.84 1.61 -18.14
C THR A 170 -11.40 1.50 -18.65
N SER A 171 -10.93 2.45 -19.45
CA SER A 171 -9.62 2.41 -20.10
C SER A 171 -8.46 2.41 -19.10
N MET A 172 -8.58 3.16 -18.00
CA MET A 172 -7.53 3.21 -16.97
C MET A 172 -7.35 1.86 -16.25
N PHE A 173 -8.39 1.02 -16.19
CA PHE A 173 -8.32 -0.30 -15.55
C PHE A 173 -7.62 -1.34 -16.42
N ALA A 174 -7.56 -1.11 -17.74
CA ALA A 174 -6.93 -2.05 -18.67
C ALA A 174 -5.41 -2.18 -18.46
N THR A 175 -4.75 -1.19 -17.83
CA THR A 175 -3.31 -1.22 -17.54
C THR A 175 -2.99 -1.70 -16.13
N ILE A 176 -4.00 -1.86 -15.26
CA ILE A 176 -3.80 -2.28 -13.88
C ILE A 176 -3.45 -3.77 -13.83
N THR A 177 -2.28 -4.04 -13.27
CA THR A 177 -1.73 -5.40 -13.08
C THR A 177 -1.83 -5.87 -11.64
N HIS A 178 -1.88 -4.93 -10.69
CA HIS A 178 -1.99 -5.17 -9.25
C HIS A 178 -3.16 -4.36 -8.69
N LEU A 179 -4.15 -5.06 -8.13
CA LEU A 179 -5.30 -4.45 -7.48
C LEU A 179 -5.32 -4.87 -6.02
N ASP A 180 -5.37 -3.89 -5.13
CA ASP A 180 -5.50 -4.14 -3.71
C ASP A 180 -6.84 -3.57 -3.19
N LEU A 181 -7.67 -4.41 -2.58
CA LEU A 181 -8.99 -4.04 -2.07
C LEU A 181 -8.98 -4.12 -0.54
N SER A 182 -9.36 -3.04 0.12
CA SER A 182 -9.40 -2.95 1.58
C SER A 182 -10.82 -2.66 2.07
N PHE A 183 -11.49 -3.67 2.61
CA PHE A 183 -12.84 -3.53 3.14
C PHE A 183 -12.78 -3.27 4.64
N ARG A 184 -13.03 -2.01 5.05
CA ARG A 184 -13.03 -1.62 6.46
C ARG A 184 -14.33 -1.97 7.15
N ASN A 185 -15.45 -1.84 6.44
CA ASN A 185 -16.74 -2.19 6.99
C ASN A 185 -16.96 -3.70 6.96
N THR A 186 -16.76 -4.34 8.11
CA THR A 186 -16.87 -5.79 8.27
C THR A 186 -18.29 -6.32 8.15
N PHE A 187 -19.31 -5.47 8.13
CA PHE A 187 -20.70 -5.92 8.19
C PHE A 187 -21.37 -6.04 6.83
N TYR A 188 -20.78 -5.46 5.79
CA TYR A 188 -21.33 -5.51 4.45
C TYR A 188 -20.52 -6.47 3.59
N ARG A 189 -21.21 -7.34 2.85
CA ARG A 189 -20.62 -8.15 1.79
C ARG A 189 -20.60 -7.27 0.54
N PRO A 190 -19.46 -6.65 0.18
CA PRO A 190 -19.41 -5.91 -1.07
C PRO A 190 -19.67 -6.89 -2.21
N ASP A 191 -20.50 -6.47 -3.17
CA ASP A 191 -20.49 -7.13 -4.47
C ASP A 191 -19.05 -7.11 -5.00
N PRO A 192 -18.61 -8.18 -5.68
CA PRO A 192 -17.29 -8.19 -6.27
C PRO A 192 -17.15 -6.95 -7.15
N PRO A 193 -16.01 -6.22 -7.07
CA PRO A 193 -15.80 -5.09 -7.96
C PRO A 193 -15.91 -5.56 -9.41
N PRO A 194 -16.11 -4.66 -10.38
CA PRO A 194 -16.32 -5.04 -11.77
C PRO A 194 -15.00 -5.50 -12.41
N LEU A 195 -14.48 -6.64 -11.96
CA LEU A 195 -13.17 -7.23 -12.27
C LEU A 195 -12.98 -7.48 -13.77
N LYS A 196 -14.08 -7.63 -14.51
CA LYS A 196 -14.09 -7.74 -15.98
C LYS A 196 -13.38 -6.57 -16.68
N HIS A 197 -13.29 -5.40 -16.06
CA HIS A 197 -12.60 -4.24 -16.64
C HIS A 197 -11.08 -4.28 -16.46
N PHE A 198 -10.56 -5.14 -15.58
CA PHE A 198 -9.13 -5.25 -15.28
C PHE A 198 -8.49 -6.34 -16.15
N THR A 199 -8.43 -6.10 -17.46
CA THR A 199 -7.99 -7.11 -18.45
C THR A 199 -6.50 -7.48 -18.35
N ALA A 200 -5.68 -6.66 -17.68
CA ALA A 200 -4.27 -6.93 -17.40
C ALA A 200 -4.02 -7.45 -15.97
N LEU A 201 -5.06 -7.70 -15.17
CA LEU A 201 -4.91 -8.07 -13.77
C LEU A 201 -4.17 -9.39 -13.60
N THR A 202 -3.08 -9.34 -12.83
CA THR A 202 -2.26 -10.52 -12.49
C THR A 202 -2.18 -10.75 -10.98
N HIS A 203 -2.36 -9.70 -10.18
CA HIS A 203 -2.28 -9.74 -8.73
C HIS A 203 -3.51 -9.06 -8.13
N LEU A 204 -4.25 -9.79 -7.29
CA LEU A 204 -5.41 -9.26 -6.60
C LEU A 204 -5.27 -9.54 -5.11
N SER A 205 -5.25 -8.50 -4.29
CA SER A 205 -5.18 -8.60 -2.84
C SER A 205 -6.51 -8.17 -2.28
N VAL A 206 -7.00 -8.92 -1.31
CA VAL A 206 -8.17 -8.53 -0.55
C VAL A 206 -7.86 -8.59 0.93
N VAL A 207 -7.92 -7.42 1.53
CA VAL A 207 -7.88 -7.20 2.96
C VAL A 207 -9.33 -7.13 3.43
N HIS A 208 -9.77 -8.15 4.14
CA HIS A 208 -11.10 -8.22 4.72
C HIS A 208 -10.98 -8.29 6.24
N GLY A 209 -11.92 -7.66 6.94
CA GLY A 209 -12.01 -7.84 8.38
C GLY A 209 -12.57 -9.21 8.78
N SER A 210 -13.16 -9.28 9.97
CA SER A 210 -13.48 -10.51 10.71
C SER A 210 -14.44 -11.50 10.05
N LEU A 211 -15.09 -11.17 8.93
CA LEU A 211 -16.02 -12.08 8.29
C LEU A 211 -15.32 -13.03 7.30
N LEU A 212 -15.62 -14.32 7.44
CA LEU A 212 -15.31 -15.30 6.43
C LEU A 212 -16.13 -14.97 5.16
N PRO A 213 -15.49 -14.73 4.01
CA PRO A 213 -16.18 -14.64 2.75
C PRO A 213 -16.85 -15.98 2.44
N PRO A 214 -17.85 -15.96 1.55
CA PRO A 214 -18.46 -17.17 1.04
C PRO A 214 -17.41 -18.14 0.51
N THR A 215 -17.69 -19.43 0.67
CA THR A 215 -16.79 -20.49 0.27
C THR A 215 -16.40 -20.43 -1.22
N THR A 216 -17.30 -19.91 -2.06
CA THR A 216 -17.13 -19.83 -3.53
C THR A 216 -16.42 -18.57 -4.00
N TRP A 217 -16.19 -17.59 -3.13
CA TRP A 217 -15.79 -16.25 -3.58
C TRP A 217 -14.43 -16.23 -4.29
N CYS A 218 -13.48 -17.06 -3.85
CA CYS A 218 -12.20 -17.21 -4.54
C CYS A 218 -12.36 -17.89 -5.90
N ASP A 219 -13.19 -18.94 -6.00
CA ASP A 219 -13.49 -19.60 -7.28
C ASP A 219 -14.11 -18.63 -8.28
N ASP A 220 -15.04 -17.79 -7.82
CA ASP A 220 -15.72 -16.79 -8.64
C ASP A 220 -14.73 -15.76 -9.19
N ILE A 221 -13.81 -15.27 -8.34
CA ILE A 221 -12.73 -14.37 -8.77
C ILE A 221 -11.81 -15.05 -9.79
N LEU A 222 -11.38 -16.28 -9.52
CA LEU A 222 -10.45 -17.01 -10.38
C LEU A 222 -11.07 -17.32 -11.75
N LYS A 223 -12.39 -17.55 -11.81
CA LYS A 223 -13.16 -17.68 -13.06
C LYS A 223 -13.27 -16.36 -13.82
N LEU A 224 -13.53 -15.25 -13.11
CA LEU A 224 -13.64 -13.92 -13.70
C LEU A 224 -12.29 -13.37 -14.20
N CYS A 225 -11.18 -13.77 -13.57
CA CYS A 225 -9.84 -13.28 -13.86
C CYS A 225 -8.91 -14.44 -14.28
N PRO A 226 -9.03 -14.96 -15.52
CA PRO A 226 -8.24 -16.10 -15.96
C PRO A 226 -6.73 -15.82 -16.00
N ARG A 227 -6.32 -14.55 -16.12
CA ARG A 227 -4.91 -14.12 -16.13
C ARG A 227 -4.31 -13.96 -14.74
N LEU A 228 -5.13 -14.09 -13.68
CA LEU A 228 -4.68 -13.90 -12.32
C LEU A 228 -3.60 -14.93 -11.99
N LYS A 229 -2.46 -14.44 -11.54
CA LYS A 229 -1.31 -15.25 -11.07
C LYS A 229 -1.37 -15.47 -9.58
N ILE A 230 -1.86 -14.47 -8.83
CA ILE A 230 -1.94 -14.50 -7.37
C ILE A 230 -3.25 -13.87 -6.92
N LEU A 231 -3.97 -14.61 -6.07
CA LEU A 231 -5.06 -14.10 -5.26
C LEU A 231 -4.57 -14.10 -3.80
N LEU A 232 -4.19 -12.92 -3.31
CA LEU A 232 -3.71 -12.73 -1.95
C LEU A 232 -4.88 -12.35 -1.04
N ARG A 233 -5.04 -13.09 0.05
CA ARG A 233 -5.93 -12.71 1.14
C ARG A 233 -5.11 -12.31 2.35
N VAL A 234 -5.30 -11.07 2.80
CA VAL A 234 -4.71 -10.58 4.05
C VAL A 234 -5.78 -10.67 5.12
N SER A 235 -5.57 -11.54 6.12
CA SER A 235 -6.53 -11.79 7.18
C SER A 235 -6.04 -11.25 8.51
N ASP A 236 -6.95 -10.71 9.32
CA ASP A 236 -6.64 -10.38 10.70
C ASP A 236 -6.10 -11.60 11.46
N THR A 237 -5.09 -11.34 12.29
CA THR A 237 -4.48 -12.25 13.26
C THR A 237 -5.49 -13.11 14.01
N LEU A 238 -6.64 -12.56 14.42
CA LEU A 238 -7.64 -13.28 15.21
C LEU A 238 -8.29 -14.46 14.48
N PHE A 239 -8.39 -14.39 13.15
CA PHE A 239 -9.06 -15.40 12.33
C PHE A 239 -8.10 -16.15 11.41
N PHE A 240 -6.81 -15.84 11.47
CA PHE A 240 -5.84 -16.38 10.53
C PHE A 240 -5.79 -17.91 10.54
N GLU A 241 -5.87 -18.55 11.70
CA GLU A 241 -5.82 -20.02 11.78
C GLU A 241 -7.01 -20.67 11.07
N GLU A 242 -8.23 -20.21 11.36
CA GLU A 242 -9.46 -20.69 10.74
C GLU A 242 -9.46 -20.44 9.23
N VAL A 243 -9.11 -19.21 8.83
CA VAL A 243 -9.02 -18.79 7.43
C VAL A 243 -7.95 -19.62 6.71
N SER A 244 -6.77 -19.78 7.29
CA SER A 244 -5.69 -20.58 6.69
C SER A 244 -6.09 -22.05 6.56
N GLY A 245 -6.79 -22.61 7.56
CA GLY A 245 -7.28 -23.99 7.53
C GLY A 245 -8.31 -24.20 6.41
N TYR A 246 -9.16 -23.21 6.17
CA TYR A 246 -10.09 -23.20 5.04
C TYR A 246 -9.35 -23.20 3.70
N TYR A 247 -8.41 -22.26 3.49
CA TYR A 247 -7.71 -22.14 2.21
C TYR A 247 -6.65 -23.18 1.94
N ARG A 248 -6.12 -23.85 2.98
CA ARG A 248 -5.24 -25.02 2.79
C ARG A 248 -5.94 -26.12 2.00
N ARG A 249 -7.27 -26.16 2.00
CA ARG A 249 -8.08 -27.13 1.23
C ARG A 249 -8.37 -26.66 -0.19
N HIS A 250 -8.06 -25.40 -0.52
CA HIS A 250 -8.28 -24.88 -1.86
C HIS A 250 -7.23 -25.49 -2.80
N SER A 251 -7.69 -26.08 -3.89
CA SER A 251 -6.82 -26.75 -4.86
C SER A 251 -6.01 -25.80 -5.74
N ASP A 252 -6.37 -24.51 -5.81
CA ASP A 252 -5.71 -23.55 -6.68
C ASP A 252 -4.45 -22.98 -6.01
N LEU A 253 -3.28 -23.29 -6.60
CA LEU A 253 -1.97 -22.89 -6.09
C LEU A 253 -1.77 -21.36 -6.05
N ARG A 254 -2.59 -20.59 -6.77
CA ARG A 254 -2.53 -19.13 -6.86
C ARG A 254 -3.09 -18.43 -5.62
N VAL A 255 -3.85 -19.13 -4.78
CA VAL A 255 -4.48 -18.53 -3.59
C VAL A 255 -3.51 -18.50 -2.42
N VAL A 256 -3.11 -17.31 -1.98
CA VAL A 256 -2.19 -17.11 -0.85
C VAL A 256 -2.94 -16.45 0.29
N VAL A 257 -2.71 -16.90 1.53
CA VAL A 257 -3.24 -16.27 2.73
C VAL A 257 -2.07 -15.80 3.56
N MET A 258 -2.09 -14.53 3.98
CA MET A 258 -1.05 -13.94 4.81
C MET A 258 -1.67 -13.18 5.98
N GLN A 259 -0.91 -13.10 7.07
CA GLN A 259 -1.19 -12.15 8.15
C GLN A 259 -0.65 -10.77 7.75
N PRO A 260 -1.33 -9.68 8.13
CA PRO A 260 -0.70 -8.37 8.09
C PRO A 260 0.49 -8.38 9.05
N PRO A 261 1.61 -7.74 8.70
CA PRO A 261 2.72 -7.57 9.61
C PRO A 261 2.26 -6.86 10.88
N ILE A 262 2.80 -7.31 12.02
CA ILE A 262 2.40 -6.85 13.35
C ILE A 262 2.58 -5.33 13.44
N GLY A 263 1.49 -4.61 13.76
CA GLY A 263 1.50 -3.15 13.92
C GLY A 263 1.15 -2.33 12.67
N ALA A 264 0.94 -2.96 11.51
CA ALA A 264 0.68 -2.26 10.23
C ALA A 264 -0.79 -1.87 9.97
N TRP A 265 -1.67 -1.99 10.97
CA TRP A 265 -3.11 -1.72 10.85
C TRP A 265 -3.48 -0.34 10.31
N THR A 266 -2.61 0.65 10.50
CA THR A 266 -2.86 2.04 10.11
C THR A 266 -2.43 2.37 8.68
N ALA A 267 -1.71 1.45 8.00
CA ALA A 267 -1.28 1.64 6.63
C ALA A 267 -1.06 0.27 5.97
N PRO A 268 -2.11 -0.38 5.43
CA PRO A 268 -2.06 -1.71 4.83
C PRO A 268 -1.04 -1.89 3.66
N TRP A 269 -0.27 -0.86 3.34
CA TRP A 269 0.62 -0.72 2.18
C TRP A 269 2.08 -0.48 2.56
N VAL A 270 2.42 -0.49 3.86
CA VAL A 270 3.81 -0.33 4.30
C VAL A 270 4.65 -1.55 3.93
N HIS A 271 4.01 -2.67 3.60
CA HIS A 271 4.70 -3.87 3.19
C HIS A 271 4.15 -4.32 1.84
N ASP A 272 5.00 -4.25 0.82
CA ASP A 272 4.72 -4.88 -0.45
C ASP A 272 4.72 -6.39 -0.22
N ALA A 273 3.54 -6.99 0.03
CA ALA A 273 3.40 -8.41 0.31
C ALA A 273 3.57 -9.26 -0.96
N TRP A 274 3.59 -8.63 -2.14
CA TRP A 274 3.64 -9.30 -3.43
C TRP A 274 4.87 -10.19 -3.61
N PRO A 275 6.12 -9.75 -3.33
CA PRO A 275 7.29 -10.61 -3.51
C PRO A 275 7.23 -11.89 -2.68
N LEU A 276 6.66 -11.82 -1.47
CA LEU A 276 6.49 -13.00 -0.60
C LEU A 276 5.37 -13.91 -1.13
N ALA A 277 4.24 -13.34 -1.55
CA ALA A 277 3.17 -14.12 -2.18
C ALA A 277 3.62 -14.79 -3.48
N GLU A 278 4.38 -14.10 -4.32
CA GLU A 278 5.00 -14.64 -5.55
C GLU A 278 5.94 -15.80 -5.25
N LYS A 279 6.79 -15.65 -4.23
CA LYS A 279 7.68 -16.72 -3.76
C LYS A 279 6.87 -17.95 -3.35
N ILE A 280 5.82 -17.78 -2.55
CA ILE A 280 4.94 -18.88 -2.10
C ILE A 280 4.28 -19.60 -3.29
N VAL A 281 3.73 -18.86 -4.25
CA VAL A 281 3.09 -19.45 -5.44
C VAL A 281 4.10 -20.18 -6.31
N ARG A 282 5.30 -19.63 -6.48
CA ARG A 282 6.39 -20.28 -7.24
C ARG A 282 6.79 -21.61 -6.59
N GLU A 283 7.06 -21.62 -5.29
CA GLU A 283 7.45 -22.83 -4.55
C GLU A 283 6.36 -23.92 -4.64
N ARG A 284 5.08 -23.54 -4.53
CA ARG A 284 3.95 -24.47 -4.71
C ARG A 284 3.88 -25.07 -6.12
N LYS A 285 4.15 -24.28 -7.15
CA LYS A 285 4.17 -24.75 -8.55
C LYS A 285 5.34 -25.70 -8.80
N GLU A 286 6.51 -25.40 -8.25
CA GLU A 286 7.69 -26.27 -8.32
C GLU A 286 7.43 -27.60 -7.61
N LEU A 287 6.82 -27.57 -6.43
CA LEU A 287 6.41 -28.78 -5.70
C LEU A 287 5.39 -29.60 -6.49
N ALA A 288 4.37 -28.96 -7.08
CA ALA A 288 3.37 -29.66 -7.88
C ALA A 288 3.95 -30.27 -9.18
N ALA A 289 4.95 -29.62 -9.79
CA ALA A 289 5.66 -30.14 -10.95
C ALA A 289 6.63 -31.29 -10.60
N GLY A 290 7.23 -31.23 -9.41
CA GLY A 290 8.18 -32.23 -8.90
C GLY A 290 7.54 -33.41 -8.14
N ALA A 291 6.25 -33.36 -7.82
CA ALA A 291 5.53 -34.37 -7.02
C ALA A 291 5.33 -35.74 -7.72
N SER A 292 6.18 -36.08 -8.70
CA SER A 292 6.54 -37.47 -8.99
C SER A 292 7.87 -37.77 -8.32
N LEU A 293 7.82 -38.10 -7.01
CA LEU A 293 8.78 -38.87 -6.19
C LEU A 293 8.71 -38.42 -4.71
N ASN A 294 7.74 -38.98 -3.97
CA ASN A 294 7.79 -39.23 -2.53
C ASN A 294 8.32 -38.10 -1.62
N PHE A 295 7.53 -37.07 -1.32
CA PHE A 295 7.43 -36.38 -0.01
C PHE A 295 6.72 -35.03 -0.15
N LEU A 296 5.40 -34.99 0.04
CA LEU A 296 4.73 -33.74 0.44
C LEU A 296 4.60 -33.76 1.96
N SER A 297 5.70 -33.46 2.65
CA SER A 297 5.71 -33.28 4.11
C SER A 297 5.17 -31.89 4.47
N THR A 298 4.34 -31.88 5.51
CA THR A 298 3.62 -30.79 6.17
C THR A 298 4.48 -29.59 6.61
N HIS A 299 5.79 -29.59 6.37
CA HIS A 299 6.74 -28.61 6.91
C HIS A 299 6.90 -27.33 6.09
N CYS A 300 6.46 -27.26 4.84
CA CYS A 300 6.59 -26.04 4.04
C CYS A 300 5.56 -24.94 4.39
N LEU A 301 4.55 -25.26 5.21
CA LEU A 301 3.46 -24.33 5.55
C LEU A 301 3.64 -23.62 6.90
N THR A 302 4.54 -24.08 7.77
CA THR A 302 4.71 -23.52 9.13
C THR A 302 5.79 -22.42 9.20
N LEU A 303 6.72 -22.38 8.23
CA LEU A 303 7.91 -21.52 8.30
C LEU A 303 7.68 -20.04 7.95
N ILE A 304 6.47 -19.63 7.55
CA ILE A 304 6.19 -18.25 7.09
C ILE A 304 5.48 -17.41 8.19
N CYS A 305 5.09 -18.02 9.32
CA CYS A 305 4.35 -17.33 10.38
C CYS A 305 5.20 -16.91 11.60
N SER A 306 6.52 -17.09 11.59
CA SER A 306 7.37 -16.90 12.77
C SER A 306 8.49 -15.86 12.62
N SER A 307 8.52 -15.10 11.53
CA SER A 307 9.53 -14.07 11.25
C SER A 307 8.94 -12.67 11.17
#